data_AF-A0A1F4DM51-F1
#
_entry.id   AF-A0A1F4DM51-F1
#
_cell.length_a   1.000
_cell.length_b   1.000
_cell.length_c   1.000
_cell.angle_alpha   90.00
_cell.angle_beta   90.00
_cell.angle_gamma   90.00
#
_symmetry.space_group_name_H-M   'P 1'
#
loop_
_entity.id
_entity.type
_entity.pdbx_description
1 polymer ?
#
loop_
_entity_poly.entity_id
_entity_poly.type
_entity_poly.pdbx_seq_one_letter_code
_entity_poly.pdbx_strand_id
1 'polypeptide(L)' 'MTIQASITVLLVGIAILGFLLGLFYLKDRLQSPTLARLAHSELLMRFTVIAAALIVVGILLLFNKLVS' A
#
# COMPACT_ATOMS: atom_id res chain seq x y z
N MET A 1 7.42 -21.47 -10.25
CA MET A 1 7.95 -20.47 -9.30
C MET A 1 7.37 -19.05 -9.44
N THR A 2 6.81 -18.61 -10.59
CA THR A 2 6.40 -17.19 -10.78
C THR A 2 5.04 -16.76 -10.20
N ILE A 3 4.10 -17.69 -9.91
CA ILE A 3 2.80 -17.35 -9.25
C ILE A 3 3.07 -16.88 -7.82
N GLN A 4 3.95 -17.58 -7.13
CA GLN A 4 4.31 -17.27 -5.74
C GLN A 4 4.87 -15.86 -5.61
N ALA A 5 5.75 -15.45 -6.53
CA ALA A 5 6.26 -14.08 -6.59
C ALA A 5 5.15 -13.04 -6.81
N SER A 6 4.18 -13.32 -7.69
CA SER A 6 3.04 -12.41 -7.94
C SER A 6 2.17 -12.24 -6.69
N ILE A 7 1.87 -13.34 -5.99
CA ILE A 7 1.12 -13.32 -4.73
C ILE A 7 1.89 -12.57 -3.64
N THR A 8 3.21 -12.76 -3.53
CA THR A 8 4.05 -12.04 -2.57
C THR A 8 4.02 -10.53 -2.81
N VAL A 9 4.13 -10.08 -4.06
CA VAL A 9 4.04 -8.65 -4.41
C VAL A 9 2.68 -8.06 -4.02
N LEU A 10 1.60 -8.82 -4.27
CA LEU A 10 0.23 -8.41 -3.93
C LEU A 10 0.02 -8.32 -2.41
N LEU A 11 0.50 -9.31 -1.65
CA LEU A 11 0.44 -9.33 -0.19
C LEU A 11 1.25 -8.19 0.43
N VAL A 12 2.45 -7.91 -0.09
CA VAL A 12 3.27 -6.77 0.36
C VAL A 12 2.55 -5.45 0.10
N GLY A 13 1.95 -5.27 -1.08
CA GLY A 13 1.16 -4.07 -1.40
C GLY A 13 -0.03 -3.88 -0.45
N ILE A 14 -0.79 -4.94 -0.18
CA ILE A 14 -1.92 -4.91 0.76
C ILE A 14 -1.44 -4.63 2.18
N ALA A 15 -0.35 -5.24 2.63
CA ALA A 15 0.19 -5.00 3.97
C ALA A 15 0.63 -3.55 4.16
N ILE A 16 1.30 -2.96 3.16
CA ILE A 16 1.69 -1.55 3.18
C ILE A 16 0.45 -0.65 3.21
N LEU A 17 -0.57 -0.92 2.39
CA LEU A 17 -1.83 -0.17 2.44
C LEU A 17 -2.51 -0.27 3.80
N GLY A 18 -2.61 -1.48 4.37
CA GLY A 18 -3.20 -1.71 5.67
C GLY A 18 -2.46 -0.97 6.78
N PHE A 19 -1.12 -0.94 6.71
CA PHE A 19 -0.30 -0.16 7.63
C PHE A 19 -0.56 1.35 7.48
N LEU A 20 -0.64 1.87 6.25
CA LEU A 20 -0.96 3.29 6.01
C LEU A 20 -2.36 3.67 6.47
N LEU A 21 -3.37 2.84 6.18
CA LEU A 21 -4.73 3.05 6.68
C LEU A 21 -4.78 2.98 8.20
N GLY A 22 -4.06 2.04 8.81
CA GLY A 22 -3.92 1.95 10.26
C GLY A 22 -3.30 3.21 10.86
N LEU A 23 -2.27 3.76 10.20
CA LEU A 23 -1.65 5.04 10.58
C LEU A 23 -2.63 6.21 10.45
N PHE A 24 -3.41 6.23 9.36
CA PHE A 24 -4.43 7.26 9.12
C PHE A 24 -5.55 7.18 10.16
N TYR A 25 -6.04 5.98 10.46
CA TYR A 25 -7.06 5.73 11.47
C TYR A 25 -6.56 6.11 12.86
N LEU A 26 -5.30 5.77 13.18
CA LEU A 26 -4.68 6.13 14.45
C LEU A 26 -4.50 7.65 14.56
N LYS A 27 -4.09 8.33 13.48
CA LYS A 27 -4.09 9.80 13.41
C LYS A 27 -5.47 10.37 13.71
N ASP A 28 -6.51 9.86 13.06
CA ASP A 28 -7.87 10.39 13.17
C ASP A 28 -8.40 10.23 14.60
N ARG A 29 -8.05 9.11 15.24
CA ARG A 29 -8.41 8.81 16.64
C ARG A 29 -7.64 9.64 17.67
N LEU A 30 -6.37 9.95 17.41
CA LEU A 30 -5.52 10.71 18.34
C LEU A 30 -5.66 12.23 18.20
N GLN A 31 -6.30 12.74 17.13
CA GLN A 31 -6.51 14.17 16.84
C GLN A 31 -5.27 15.06 17.11
N SER A 32 -4.07 14.48 16.95
CA SER A 32 -2.83 15.16 17.35
C SER A 32 -2.31 16.02 16.21
N PRO A 33 -2.06 17.33 16.42
CA PRO A 33 -1.61 18.25 15.38
C PRO A 33 -0.23 17.89 14.80
N THR A 34 0.59 17.13 15.53
CA THR A 34 1.88 16.60 15.04
C THR A 34 1.69 15.45 14.04
N LEU A 35 0.71 14.57 14.26
CA LEU A 35 0.34 13.51 13.32
C LEU A 35 -0.37 14.06 12.07
N ALA A 36 -1.14 15.14 12.20
CA ALA A 36 -1.72 15.81 11.05
C ALA A 36 -0.64 16.34 10.09
N ARG A 37 0.46 16.90 10.64
CA ARG A 37 1.60 17.39 9.86
C ARG A 37 2.42 16.25 9.23
N LEU A 38 2.55 15.11 9.90
CA LEU A 38 3.17 13.90 9.34
C LEU A 38 2.31 13.23 8.26
N ALA A 39 0.98 13.19 8.44
CA ALA A 39 0.06 12.61 7.46
C ALA A 39 -0.19 13.48 6.23
N HIS A 40 0.06 14.79 6.34
CA HIS A 40 0.20 15.68 5.19
C HIS A 40 1.64 15.78 4.69
N SER A 41 2.59 15.08 5.30
CA SER A 41 3.95 15.02 4.79
C SER A 41 3.96 14.26 3.47
N GLU A 42 4.64 14.82 2.49
CA GLU A 42 4.84 14.29 1.15
C GLU A 42 5.24 12.80 1.15
N LEU A 43 5.91 12.36 2.23
CA LEU A 43 6.30 10.99 2.50
C LEU A 43 5.11 10.01 2.54
N LEU A 44 4.02 10.35 3.24
CA LEU A 44 2.85 9.45 3.34
C LEU A 44 2.08 9.39 2.02
N MET A 45 2.00 10.50 1.28
CA MET A 45 1.48 10.48 -0.09
C MET A 45 2.32 9.56 -0.99
N ARG A 46 3.65 9.71 -0.96
CA ARG A 46 4.57 8.87 -1.74
C ARG A 46 4.42 7.39 -1.38
N PHE A 47 4.32 7.05 -0.09
CA PHE A 47 4.08 5.67 0.33
C PHE A 47 2.72 5.13 -0.13
N THR A 48 1.67 5.95 -0.14
CA THR A 48 0.36 5.55 -0.66
C THR A 48 0.43 5.26 -2.16
N VAL A 49 1.12 6.11 -2.93
CA VAL A 49 1.33 5.92 -4.37
C VAL A 49 2.16 4.67 -4.65
N ILE A 50 3.23 4.42 -3.87
CA ILE A 50 4.05 3.20 -3.99
C ILE A 50 3.21 1.95 -3.68
N ALA A 51 2.40 1.98 -2.63
CA ALA A 51 1.53 0.86 -2.26
C ALA A 51 0.49 0.57 -3.35
N ALA A 52 -0.15 1.61 -3.88
CA ALA A 52 -1.09 1.50 -4.99
C ALA A 52 -0.41 0.93 -6.25
N ALA A 53 0.79 1.42 -6.59
CA ALA A 53 1.56 0.92 -7.72
C ALA A 53 1.92 -0.56 -7.56
N LEU A 54 2.36 -0.98 -6.36
CA LEU A 54 2.65 -2.39 -6.05
C LEU A 54 1.43 -3.29 -6.23
N ILE A 55 0.25 -2.84 -5.80
CA ILE A 55 -1.00 -3.60 -5.96
C ILE A 55 -1.38 -3.71 -7.43
N VAL A 56 -1.35 -2.61 -8.19
CA VAL A 56 -1.65 -2.61 -9.63
C VAL A 56 -0.70 -3.52 -10.38
N VAL A 57 0.61 -3.44 -10.11
CA VAL A 57 1.61 -4.32 -10.72
C VAL A 57 1.37 -5.78 -10.33
N GLY A 58 1.09 -6.06 -9.05
CA GLY A 58 0.76 -7.40 -8.59
C GLY A 58 -0.45 -7.99 -9.32
N ILE A 59 -1.52 -7.21 -9.47
CA ILE A 59 -2.73 -7.61 -10.21
C ILE A 59 -2.40 -7.85 -11.69
N LEU A 60 -1.68 -6.94 -12.35
CA LEU A 60 -1.29 -7.07 -13.76
C LEU A 60 -0.46 -8.31 -14.02
N LEU A 61 0.51 -8.61 -13.15
CA LEU A 61 1.32 -9.82 -13.24
C LEU A 61 0.48 -11.09 -13.05
N LEU A 62 -0.45 -11.08 -12.10
CA LEU A 62 -1.36 -12.20 -11.87
C LEU A 62 -2.30 -12.40 -13.07
N PHE A 63 -2.82 -11.31 -13.63
CA PHE A 63 -3.77 -11.31 -14.74
C PHE A 63 -3.10 -11.78 -16.05
N ASN A 64 -1.91 -11.27 -16.36
CA ASN A 64 -1.11 -11.73 -17.48
C ASN A 64 -0.85 -13.23 -17.41
N LYS A 65 -0.63 -13.75 -16.19
CA LYS A 65 -0.39 -15.17 -15.97
C LYS A 65 -1.65 -16.05 -15.95
N LEU A 66 -2.82 -15.46 -15.73
CA LEU A 66 -4.11 -16.14 -15.85
C LEU A 66 -4.57 -16.22 -17.31
N VAL A 67 -4.19 -15.23 -18.13
CA VAL A 67 -4.54 -15.13 -19.55
C VAL A 67 -3.53 -15.85 -20.46
N SER A 68 -2.25 -15.88 -20.10
CA SER A 68 -1.18 -16.58 -20.82
C SER A 68 -0.97 -18.00 -20.31
#